data_AF-A0A4Y7SZ68-F1
#
_entry.id   AF-A0A4Y7SZ68-F1
#
_cell.length_a   1.000
_cell.length_b   1.000
_cell.length_c   1.000
_cell.angle_alpha   90.00
_cell.angle_beta   90.00
_cell.angle_gamma   90.00
#
_symmetry.space_group_name_H-M   'P 1'
#
loop_
_entity.id
_entity.type
_entity.pdbx_description
1 polymer ?
#
loop_
_entity_poly.entity_id
_entity_poly.type
_entity_poly.pdbx_seq_one_letter_code
_entity_poly.pdbx_strand_id
1 'polypeptide(L)'
;WPSPWDKERLVEHIGGSYIFMTTIIKLLFAPSIKDGLTPMDRLPKILEMKPNFDDLYREVLEPCMHFPFFFEILATIALAFEPLSIAQIADLLDIKTFKVTNVLINLHAIMQVPGDDWSPVTLWHTSLRDFLTSEGRGGPFFADPKHHKMIV
;
A
#
# COMPACT_ATOMS: atom_id res chain seq x y z
N TRP A 1 -13.32 20.89 -16.67
CA TRP A 1 -13.42 20.02 -15.48
C TRP A 1 -12.67 18.72 -15.76
N PRO A 2 -11.86 18.18 -14.83
CA PRO A 2 -11.44 18.81 -13.57
C PRO A 2 -10.68 20.12 -13.81
N SER A 3 -10.57 20.98 -12.78
CA SER A 3 -9.69 22.15 -12.84
C SER A 3 -8.22 21.72 -12.85
N PRO A 4 -7.27 22.59 -13.26
CA PRO A 4 -5.84 22.28 -13.14
C PRO A 4 -5.42 21.89 -11.71
N TRP A 5 -5.96 22.57 -10.70
CA TRP A 5 -5.72 22.28 -9.30
C TRP A 5 -6.22 20.89 -8.87
N ASP A 6 -7.44 20.52 -9.29
CA ASP A 6 -7.97 19.19 -9.00
C ASP A 6 -7.13 18.08 -9.65
N LYS A 7 -6.56 18.33 -10.84
CA LYS A 7 -5.66 17.39 -11.50
C LYS A 7 -4.36 17.18 -10.73
N GLU A 8 -3.78 18.25 -10.21
CA GLU A 8 -2.56 18.18 -9.40
C GLU A 8 -2.81 17.39 -8.12
N ARG A 9 -3.91 17.68 -7.40
CA ARG A 9 -4.31 16.92 -6.22
C ARG A 9 -4.62 15.45 -6.52
N LEU A 10 -5.22 15.15 -7.68
CA LEU A 10 -5.42 13.76 -8.12
C LEU A 10 -4.08 13.04 -8.30
N VAL A 11 -3.09 13.69 -8.90
CA VAL A 11 -1.74 13.11 -9.09
C VAL A 11 -1.07 12.85 -7.73
N GLU A 12 -1.18 13.77 -6.78
CA GLU A 12 -0.70 13.58 -5.42
C GLU A 12 -1.41 12.39 -4.74
N HIS A 13 -2.75 12.31 -4.84
CA HIS A 13 -3.56 11.21 -4.29
C HIS A 13 -3.23 9.84 -4.89
N ILE A 14 -2.70 9.79 -6.12
CA ILE A 14 -2.29 8.57 -6.80
C ILE A 14 -0.96 8.03 -6.24
N GLY A 15 -0.13 8.89 -5.62
CA GLY A 15 1.14 8.48 -5.02
C GLY A 15 2.14 7.89 -6.02
N GLY A 16 1.99 8.17 -7.32
CA GLY A 16 2.89 7.69 -8.37
C GLY A 16 2.61 6.28 -8.92
N SER A 17 1.60 5.55 -8.43
CA SER A 17 1.27 4.21 -8.94
C SER A 17 -0.05 4.17 -9.73
N TYR A 18 0.02 3.63 -10.96
CA TYR A 18 -1.11 3.58 -11.90
C TYR A 18 -2.34 2.86 -11.33
N ILE A 19 -2.16 1.88 -10.44
CA ILE A 19 -3.28 1.11 -9.90
C ILE A 19 -4.20 1.98 -9.02
N PHE A 20 -3.64 2.94 -8.27
CA PHE A 20 -4.43 3.88 -7.47
C PHE A 20 -5.24 4.83 -8.35
N MET A 21 -4.70 5.24 -9.50
CA MET A 21 -5.45 6.01 -10.49
C MET A 21 -6.71 5.26 -10.94
N THR A 22 -6.58 3.96 -11.23
CA THR A 22 -7.74 3.16 -11.65
C THR A 22 -8.80 3.06 -10.55
N THR A 23 -8.39 2.92 -9.28
CA THR A 23 -9.31 2.89 -8.14
C THR A 23 -10.02 4.24 -7.97
N ILE A 24 -9.31 5.35 -8.07
CA ILE A 24 -9.89 6.70 -8.00
C ILE A 24 -10.91 6.92 -9.14
N ILE A 25 -10.58 6.49 -10.37
CA ILE A 25 -11.50 6.57 -11.52
C ILE A 25 -12.74 5.71 -11.29
N LYS A 26 -12.58 4.46 -10.80
CA LYS A 26 -13.71 3.58 -10.48
C LYS A 26 -14.64 4.21 -9.43
N LEU A 27 -14.09 4.88 -8.41
CA LEU A 27 -14.89 5.58 -7.41
C LEU A 27 -15.61 6.81 -7.99
N LEU A 28 -14.90 7.60 -8.80
CA LEU A 28 -15.44 8.82 -9.42
C LEU A 28 -16.64 8.50 -10.32
N PHE A 29 -16.52 7.44 -11.12
CA PHE A 29 -17.54 7.02 -12.09
C PHE A 29 -18.39 5.83 -11.62
N ALA A 30 -18.39 5.51 -10.33
CA ALA A 30 -19.24 4.46 -9.78
C ALA A 30 -20.72 4.73 -10.12
N PRO A 31 -21.55 3.69 -10.35
CA PRO A 31 -22.96 3.89 -10.66
C PRO A 31 -23.65 4.74 -9.58
N SER A 32 -24.33 5.83 -9.99
CA SER A 32 -25.02 6.75 -9.06
C SER A 32 -26.18 6.12 -8.29
N ILE A 33 -26.55 4.88 -8.61
CA ILE A 33 -27.54 4.10 -7.86
C ILE A 33 -27.12 3.88 -6.39
N LYS A 34 -25.82 3.96 -6.08
CA LYS A 34 -25.31 3.76 -4.71
C LYS A 34 -25.38 5.00 -3.80
N ASP A 35 -25.25 6.21 -4.35
CA ASP A 35 -25.11 7.45 -3.55
C ASP A 35 -25.86 8.68 -4.13
N GLY A 36 -26.43 8.57 -5.33
CA GLY A 36 -27.13 9.64 -6.04
C GLY A 36 -26.24 10.76 -6.60
N LEU A 37 -24.91 10.65 -6.50
CA LEU A 37 -23.99 11.74 -6.83
C LEU A 37 -23.50 11.69 -8.29
N THR A 38 -23.29 12.88 -8.88
CA THR A 38 -22.58 12.98 -10.15
C THR A 38 -21.07 12.92 -9.92
N PRO A 39 -20.25 12.58 -10.95
CA PRO A 39 -18.80 12.67 -10.85
C PRO A 39 -18.29 14.05 -10.39
N MET A 40 -18.98 15.13 -10.77
CA MET A 40 -18.66 16.50 -10.36
C MET A 40 -18.76 16.68 -8.85
N ASP A 41 -19.81 16.12 -8.24
CA ASP A 41 -20.07 16.20 -6.79
C ASP A 41 -19.21 15.22 -5.98
N ARG A 42 -18.73 14.15 -6.62
CA ARG A 42 -17.85 13.16 -5.99
C ARG A 42 -16.40 13.58 -5.96
N LEU A 43 -15.91 14.27 -6.98
CA LEU A 43 -14.51 14.68 -7.07
C LEU A 43 -14.00 15.41 -5.81
N PRO A 44 -14.66 16.46 -5.29
CA PRO A 44 -14.18 17.13 -4.07
C PRO A 44 -14.19 16.19 -2.86
N LYS A 45 -15.20 15.31 -2.75
CA LYS A 45 -15.27 14.31 -1.67
C LYS A 45 -14.13 13.30 -1.75
N ILE A 46 -13.75 12.85 -2.95
CA ILE A 46 -12.63 11.93 -3.16
C ILE A 46 -11.29 12.60 -2.82
N LEU A 47 -11.14 13.88 -3.16
CA LEU A 47 -9.94 14.66 -2.84
C LEU A 47 -9.84 14.99 -1.33
N GLU A 48 -10.96 15.11 -0.64
CA GLU A 48 -11.02 15.35 0.81
C GLU A 48 -10.91 14.05 1.64
N MET A 49 -11.43 12.94 1.12
CA MET A 49 -11.26 11.63 1.75
C MET A 49 -9.82 11.14 1.58
N LYS A 50 -9.29 10.47 2.61
CA LYS A 50 -8.24 9.46 2.38
C LYS A 50 -8.94 8.32 1.63
N PRO A 51 -8.69 8.11 0.33
CA PRO A 51 -9.31 7.01 -0.40
C PRO A 51 -9.06 5.69 0.35
N ASN A 52 -10.13 4.96 0.63
CA ASN A 52 -10.00 3.64 1.22
C ASN A 52 -9.52 2.68 0.13
N PHE A 53 -8.22 2.37 0.17
CA PHE A 53 -7.57 1.42 -0.72
C PHE A 53 -7.55 -0.01 -0.16
N ASP A 54 -8.29 -0.31 0.90
CA ASP A 54 -8.23 -1.62 1.58
C ASP A 54 -8.52 -2.78 0.63
N ASP A 55 -9.57 -2.66 -0.20
CA ASP A 55 -9.90 -3.70 -1.18
C ASP A 55 -8.81 -3.83 -2.25
N LEU A 56 -8.23 -2.72 -2.70
CA LEU A 56 -7.08 -2.72 -3.61
C LEU A 56 -5.86 -3.41 -2.96
N TYR A 57 -5.59 -3.14 -1.68
CA TYR A 57 -4.49 -3.78 -0.96
C TYR A 57 -4.71 -5.28 -0.84
N ARG A 58 -5.94 -5.72 -0.53
CA ARG A 58 -6.28 -7.16 -0.50
C ARG A 58 -6.09 -7.81 -1.87
N GLU A 59 -6.59 -7.18 -2.94
CA GLU A 59 -6.43 -7.69 -4.32
C GLU A 59 -4.96 -7.93 -4.69
N VAL A 60 -4.02 -7.12 -4.17
CA VAL A 60 -2.58 -7.26 -4.43
C VAL A 60 -1.90 -8.21 -3.44
N LEU A 61 -2.29 -8.21 -2.16
CA LEU A 61 -1.64 -8.98 -1.10
C LEU A 61 -2.11 -10.44 -1.04
N GLU A 62 -3.40 -10.73 -1.27
CA GLU A 62 -3.97 -12.08 -1.18
C GLU A 62 -3.26 -13.10 -2.07
N PRO A 63 -2.97 -12.81 -3.35
CA PRO A 63 -2.24 -13.73 -4.21
C PRO A 63 -0.83 -14.04 -3.70
N CYS A 64 -0.24 -13.17 -2.88
CA CYS A 64 1.13 -13.28 -2.41
C CYS A 64 1.26 -14.07 -1.10
N MET A 65 0.16 -14.39 -0.42
CA MET A 65 0.17 -15.06 0.90
C MET A 65 0.88 -16.42 0.92
N HIS A 66 1.00 -17.07 -0.24
CA HIS A 66 1.65 -18.37 -0.37
C HIS A 66 3.18 -18.30 -0.41
N PHE A 67 3.77 -17.11 -0.56
CA PHE A 67 5.22 -16.98 -0.61
C PHE A 67 5.84 -17.18 0.78
N PRO A 68 6.97 -17.90 0.88
CA PRO A 68 7.70 -18.01 2.14
C PRO A 68 8.10 -16.64 2.70
N PHE A 69 7.96 -16.47 4.01
CA PHE A 69 8.28 -15.23 4.74
C PHE A 69 7.39 -14.02 4.41
N PHE A 70 6.28 -14.22 3.67
CA PHE A 70 5.42 -13.13 3.22
C PHE A 70 4.92 -12.26 4.38
N PHE A 71 4.35 -12.89 5.42
CA PHE A 71 3.78 -12.16 6.55
C PHE A 71 4.86 -11.48 7.39
N GLU A 72 6.00 -12.14 7.58
CA GLU A 72 7.13 -11.63 8.33
C GLU A 72 7.70 -10.37 7.65
N ILE A 73 7.93 -10.43 6.33
CA ILE A 73 8.41 -9.29 5.54
C ILE A 73 7.39 -8.13 5.57
N LEU A 74 6.11 -8.44 5.35
CA LEU A 74 5.06 -7.44 5.34
C LEU A 74 4.92 -6.75 6.71
N ALA A 75 4.99 -7.52 7.79
CA ALA A 75 4.97 -6.99 9.15
C ALA A 75 6.21 -6.16 9.47
N THR A 76 7.41 -6.59 9.05
CA THR A 76 8.64 -5.79 9.21
C THR A 76 8.50 -4.43 8.54
N ILE A 77 8.01 -4.37 7.30
CA ILE A 77 7.82 -3.10 6.57
C ILE A 77 6.74 -2.23 7.22
N ALA A 78 5.65 -2.85 7.69
CA ALA A 78 4.54 -2.13 8.33
C ALA A 78 4.97 -1.47 9.65
N LEU A 79 5.78 -2.18 10.44
CA LEU A 79 6.16 -1.77 11.80
C LEU A 79 7.46 -0.94 11.84
N ALA A 80 8.27 -0.96 10.78
CA ALA A 80 9.50 -0.20 10.71
C ALA A 80 9.26 1.31 10.88
N PHE A 81 10.01 1.94 11.78
CA PHE A 81 9.93 3.38 12.01
C PHE A 81 10.27 4.17 10.73
N GLU A 82 11.38 3.81 10.09
CA GLU A 82 11.84 4.35 8.80
C GLU A 82 11.80 3.28 7.69
N PRO A 83 11.75 3.68 6.41
CA PRO A 83 11.90 2.77 5.27
C PRO A 83 13.18 1.92 5.36
N LEU A 84 13.04 0.61 5.18
CA LEU A 84 14.14 -0.35 5.25
C LEU A 84 14.56 -0.81 3.86
N SER A 85 15.84 -1.11 3.68
CA SER A 85 16.36 -1.78 2.49
C SER A 85 16.09 -3.28 2.50
N ILE A 86 16.22 -3.92 1.34
CA ILE A 86 16.10 -5.38 1.20
C ILE A 86 17.12 -6.09 2.10
N ALA A 87 18.36 -5.58 2.16
CA ALA A 87 19.40 -6.10 3.03
C ALA A 87 19.01 -5.99 4.52
N GLN A 88 18.50 -4.83 4.95
CA GLN A 88 18.07 -4.65 6.35
C GLN A 88 16.91 -5.57 6.74
N ILE A 89 15.92 -5.75 5.86
CA ILE A 89 14.80 -6.66 6.10
C ILE A 89 15.31 -8.11 6.20
N ALA A 90 16.21 -8.50 5.30
CA ALA A 90 16.80 -9.84 5.30
C ALA A 90 17.58 -10.12 6.58
N ASP A 91 18.38 -9.14 7.04
CA ASP A 91 19.17 -9.24 8.27
C ASP A 91 18.27 -9.32 9.51
N LEU A 92 17.20 -8.52 9.59
CA LEU A 92 16.24 -8.55 10.71
C LEU A 92 15.50 -9.88 10.83
N LEU A 93 15.24 -10.53 9.70
CA LEU A 93 14.49 -11.79 9.63
C LEU A 93 15.41 -13.03 9.60
N ASP A 94 16.73 -12.85 9.59
CA ASP A 94 17.74 -13.91 9.40
C ASP A 94 17.47 -14.78 8.16
N ILE A 95 17.16 -14.13 7.04
CA ILE A 95 16.90 -14.78 5.74
C ILE A 95 17.83 -14.21 4.65
N LYS A 96 17.81 -14.84 3.48
CA LYS A 96 18.58 -14.36 2.33
C LYS A 96 17.83 -13.24 1.59
N THR A 97 18.55 -12.25 1.08
CA THR A 97 17.97 -11.12 0.33
C THR A 97 17.09 -11.55 -0.85
N PHE A 98 17.42 -12.66 -1.52
CA PHE A 98 16.59 -13.19 -2.60
C PHE A 98 15.20 -13.66 -2.13
N LYS A 99 15.05 -14.08 -0.87
CA LYS A 99 13.73 -14.44 -0.28
C LYS A 99 12.87 -13.20 -0.12
N VAL A 100 13.47 -12.11 0.35
CA VAL A 100 12.80 -10.80 0.47
C VAL A 100 12.42 -10.28 -0.91
N THR A 101 13.36 -10.25 -1.84
CA THR A 101 13.16 -9.80 -3.23
C THR A 101 12.03 -10.57 -3.92
N ASN A 102 11.97 -11.89 -3.73
CA ASN A 102 10.94 -12.74 -4.31
C ASN A 102 9.52 -12.39 -3.83
N VAL A 103 9.37 -11.87 -2.61
CA VAL A 103 8.09 -11.35 -2.14
C VAL A 103 7.83 -9.97 -2.74
N LEU A 104 8.79 -9.05 -2.60
CA LEU A 104 8.61 -7.64 -2.94
C LEU A 104 8.36 -7.38 -4.42
N ILE A 105 8.93 -8.18 -5.32
CA ILE A 105 8.68 -8.05 -6.77
C ILE A 105 7.20 -8.23 -7.14
N ASN A 106 6.40 -8.91 -6.30
CA ASN A 106 4.97 -9.05 -6.53
C ASN A 106 4.16 -7.87 -5.97
N LEU A 107 4.79 -6.96 -5.23
CA LEU A 107 4.15 -5.86 -4.51
C LEU A 107 4.46 -4.46 -5.10
N HIS A 108 5.15 -4.39 -6.24
CA HIS A 108 5.48 -3.11 -6.93
C HIS A 108 4.26 -2.19 -7.16
N ALA A 109 3.06 -2.75 -7.25
CA ALA A 109 1.84 -1.98 -7.44
C ALA A 109 1.50 -1.07 -6.23
N ILE A 110 1.90 -1.45 -5.02
CA ILE A 110 1.51 -0.78 -3.76
C ILE A 110 2.71 -0.24 -2.96
N MET A 111 3.93 -0.64 -3.32
CA MET A 111 5.19 -0.09 -2.80
C MET A 111 6.24 0.05 -3.89
N GLN A 112 7.13 1.02 -3.75
CA GLN A 112 8.31 1.17 -4.58
C GLN A 112 9.41 0.25 -4.06
N VAL A 113 9.81 -0.70 -4.91
CA VAL A 113 10.92 -1.61 -4.63
C VAL A 113 12.11 -1.17 -5.47
N PRO A 114 13.27 -0.92 -4.85
CA PRO A 114 14.46 -0.48 -5.57
C PRO A 114 15.06 -1.60 -6.44
N GLY A 115 15.91 -1.22 -7.39
CA GLY A 115 16.64 -2.15 -8.25
C GLY A 115 17.93 -2.70 -7.63
N ASP A 116 18.19 -2.38 -6.37
CA ASP A 116 19.37 -2.77 -5.60
C ASP A 116 18.98 -3.15 -4.16
N ASP A 117 19.87 -3.85 -3.46
CA ASP A 117 19.58 -4.41 -2.13
C ASP A 117 19.70 -3.39 -0.97
N TRP A 118 20.24 -2.20 -1.23
CA TRP A 118 20.69 -1.25 -0.20
C TRP A 118 19.83 0.00 -0.09
N SER A 119 19.18 0.38 -1.19
CA SER A 119 18.18 1.44 -1.20
C SER A 119 16.92 1.00 -0.43
N PRO A 120 16.20 1.96 0.19
CA PRO A 120 15.01 1.64 0.96
C PRO A 120 13.80 1.28 0.08
N VAL A 121 12.99 0.35 0.55
CA VAL A 121 11.65 0.06 0.04
C VAL A 121 10.69 1.10 0.62
N THR A 122 10.02 1.86 -0.25
CA THR A 122 9.09 2.93 0.18
C THR A 122 7.66 2.60 -0.23
N LEU A 123 6.68 3.10 0.51
CA LEU A 123 5.26 2.87 0.19
C LEU A 123 4.78 3.97 -0.76
N TRP A 124 3.98 3.61 -1.77
CA TRP A 124 3.36 4.64 -2.63
C TRP A 124 2.37 5.52 -1.87
N HIS A 125 1.75 4.97 -0.81
CA HIS A 125 0.81 5.71 0.02
C HIS A 125 0.92 5.29 1.49
N THR A 126 0.87 6.27 2.40
CA THR A 126 0.94 6.03 3.86
C THR A 126 -0.24 5.21 4.37
N SER A 127 -1.39 5.23 3.68
CA SER A 127 -2.55 4.42 4.06
C SER A 127 -2.35 2.91 3.96
N LEU A 128 -1.31 2.44 3.26
CA LEU A 128 -0.93 1.02 3.29
C LEU A 128 -0.40 0.65 4.68
N ARG A 129 0.42 1.51 5.29
CA ARG A 129 0.84 1.33 6.69
C ARG A 129 -0.37 1.36 7.62
N ASP A 130 -1.26 2.36 7.46
CA ASP A 130 -2.50 2.46 8.25
C ASP A 130 -3.39 1.19 8.12
N PHE A 131 -3.38 0.54 6.95
CA PHE A 131 -4.10 -0.72 6.70
C PHE A 131 -3.44 -1.91 7.43
N LEU A 132 -2.13 -2.07 7.29
CA LEU A 132 -1.37 -3.18 7.88
C LEU A 132 -1.31 -3.11 9.41
N THR A 133 -1.36 -1.91 9.99
CA THR A 133 -1.31 -1.73 11.45
C THR A 133 -2.70 -1.59 12.11
N SER A 134 -3.79 -1.85 11.37
CA SER A 134 -5.15 -1.79 11.89
C SER A 134 -5.83 -3.14 11.76
N GLU A 135 -6.09 -3.82 12.87
CA GLU A 135 -6.70 -5.16 12.89
C GLU A 135 -8.03 -5.22 12.12
N GLY A 136 -8.91 -4.22 12.33
CA GLY A 136 -10.21 -4.15 11.66
C GLY A 136 -10.15 -3.91 10.15
N ARG A 137 -9.04 -3.38 9.63
CA ARG A 137 -8.84 -3.15 8.19
C ARG A 137 -8.03 -4.27 7.55
N GLY A 138 -6.85 -4.53 8.12
CA GLY A 138 -5.86 -5.48 7.63
C GLY A 138 -6.31 -6.93 7.74
N GLY A 139 -7.11 -7.29 8.75
CA GLY A 139 -7.58 -8.66 8.96
C GLY A 139 -6.43 -9.66 8.95
N PRO A 140 -6.34 -10.59 7.97
CA PRO A 140 -5.25 -11.55 7.89
C PRO A 140 -3.87 -10.91 7.64
N PHE A 141 -3.82 -9.67 7.16
CA PHE A 141 -2.57 -8.91 6.91
C PHE A 141 -2.17 -8.03 8.10
N PHE A 142 -2.89 -8.10 9.21
CA PHE A 142 -2.60 -7.28 10.37
C PHE A 142 -1.22 -7.63 10.96
N ALA A 143 -0.32 -6.65 10.92
CA ALA A 143 1.00 -6.72 11.52
C ALA A 143 0.88 -6.44 13.02
N ASP A 144 0.65 -7.48 13.82
CA ASP A 144 0.58 -7.35 15.27
C ASP A 144 1.98 -7.00 15.86
N PRO A 145 2.14 -5.83 16.48
CA PRO A 145 3.42 -5.43 17.10
C PRO A 145 3.92 -6.43 18.15
N LYS A 146 3.04 -7.18 18.81
CA LYS A 146 3.40 -8.16 19.85
C LYS A 146 4.17 -9.35 19.31
N HIS A 147 4.00 -9.67 18.03
CA HIS A 147 4.70 -10.77 17.37
C HIS A 147 6.04 -10.33 16.76
N HIS A 148 6.29 -9.03 16.65
CA HIS A 148 7.55 -8.47 16.14
C HIS A 148 8.50 -8.16 17.31
N LYS A 149 9.30 -9.14 17.70
CA LYS A 149 10.23 -9.00 18.85
C LYS A 149 11.46 -8.11 18.61
N MET A 150 11.58 -7.45 17.47
CA MET A 150 12.78 -6.63 17.18
C MET A 150 12.43 -5.41 16.35
N ILE A 151 12.19 -4.28 17.00
CA ILE A 151 12.52 -2.94 16.47
C ILE A 151 12.94 -2.11 17.68
N VAL A 152 14.25 -1.88 17.82
CA VAL A 152 14.86 -0.94 18.77
C VAL A 152 15.34 0.27 17.97
#